data_AF-A0A1V6PYN1-F1
#
_entry.id   AF-A0A1V6PYN1-F1
#
_cell.length_a   1.000
_cell.length_b   1.000
_cell.length_c   1.000
_cell.angle_alpha   90.00
_cell.angle_beta   90.00
_cell.angle_gamma   90.00
#
_symmetry.space_group_name_H-M   'P 1'
#
loop_
_entity.id
_entity.type
_entity.pdbx_description
1 polymer ?
#
loop_
_entity_poly.entity_id
_entity_poly.type
_entity_poly.pdbx_seq_one_letter_code
_entity_poly.pdbx_strand_id
1 'polypeptide(L)' 'MQSAAFLEKEVGDLRAANEKQKQKRTRSTRTIVHEGDLSVQEVRELRAEPFETQVMRINTYREQVSQGLQQS' A
#
# COMPACT_ATOMS: atom_id res chain seq x y z
N MET A 1 -22.88 -37.56 -7.98
CA MET A 1 -21.83 -36.71 -8.59
C MET A 1 -22.10 -35.21 -8.46
N GLN A 2 -23.35 -34.73 -8.40
CA GLN A 2 -23.65 -33.30 -8.23
C GLN A 2 -23.11 -32.70 -6.92
N SER A 3 -23.14 -33.47 -5.84
CA SER A 3 -22.60 -33.10 -4.53
C SER A 3 -21.09 -32.81 -4.54
N ALA A 4 -20.32 -33.55 -5.33
CA ALA A 4 -18.87 -33.35 -5.44
C ALA A 4 -18.55 -31.99 -6.09
N ALA A 5 -19.28 -31.61 -7.14
CA ALA A 5 -19.11 -30.32 -7.81
C ALA A 5 -19.48 -29.13 -6.90
N PHE A 6 -20.51 -29.27 -6.05
CA PHE A 6 -20.84 -28.24 -5.06
C PHE A 6 -19.74 -28.09 -4.00
N LEU A 7 -19.18 -29.20 -3.52
CA LEU A 7 -18.09 -29.20 -2.55
C LEU A 7 -16.81 -28.59 -3.13
N GLU A 8 -16.45 -28.92 -4.37
CA GLU A 8 -15.28 -28.35 -5.05
C GLU A 8 -15.39 -26.83 -5.17
N LYS A 9 -16.58 -26.32 -5.52
CA LYS A 9 -16.85 -24.88 -5.59
C LYS A 9 -16.72 -24.23 -4.21
N GLU A 10 -17.35 -24.80 -3.19
CA GLU A 10 -17.30 -24.27 -1.82
C GLU A 10 -15.86 -24.23 -1.28
N VAL A 11 -15.08 -25.29 -1.52
CA VAL A 11 -13.66 -25.33 -1.15
C VAL A 11 -12.86 -24.26 -1.89
N GLY A 12 -13.15 -24.02 -3.18
CA GLY A 12 -12.53 -22.95 -3.97
C GLY A 12 -12.84 -21.56 -3.40
N ASP A 13 -14.11 -21.29 -3.12
CA ASP A 13 -14.57 -20.01 -2.58
C ASP A 13 -13.96 -19.73 -1.20
N LEU A 14 -13.89 -20.76 -0.33
CA LEU A 14 -13.25 -20.66 0.99
C LEU A 14 -11.75 -20.39 0.89
N ARG A 15 -11.04 -21.03 -0.04
CA ARG A 15 -9.60 -20.80 -0.27
C ARG A 15 -9.34 -19.37 -0.72
N ALA A 16 -10.12 -18.86 -1.68
CA ALA A 16 -9.99 -17.49 -2.16
C ALA A 16 -10.26 -16.46 -1.04
N ALA A 17 -11.29 -16.69 -0.23
CA ALA A 17 -11.60 -15.84 0.93
C ALA A 17 -10.47 -15.84 1.97
N ASN A 18 -9.91 -17.02 2.27
CA ASN A 18 -8.80 -17.17 3.21
C ASN A 18 -7.54 -16.45 2.72
N GLU A 19 -7.20 -16.60 1.45
CA GLU A 19 -6.04 -15.96 0.83
C GLU A 19 -6.15 -14.43 0.88
N LYS A 20 -7.32 -13.89 0.52
CA LYS A 20 -7.60 -12.45 0.64
C LYS A 20 -7.49 -11.96 2.09
N GLN A 21 -7.94 -12.74 3.05
CA GLN A 21 -7.83 -12.39 4.47
C GLN A 21 -6.38 -12.40 4.95
N LYS A 22 -5.58 -13.39 4.53
CA LYS A 22 -4.13 -13.44 4.80
C LYS A 22 -3.43 -12.21 4.24
N GLN A 23 -3.67 -11.86 2.98
CA GLN A 23 -3.10 -10.68 2.35
C GLN A 23 -3.46 -9.40 3.11
N LYS A 24 -4.73 -9.25 3.54
CA LYS A 24 -5.16 -8.12 4.37
C LYS A 24 -4.45 -8.07 5.72
N ARG A 25 -4.33 -9.22 6.41
CA ARG A 25 -3.60 -9.32 7.67
C ARG A 25 -2.16 -8.92 7.48
N THR A 26 -1.47 -9.50 6.51
CA THR A 26 -0.08 -9.17 6.17
C THR A 26 0.09 -7.68 5.87
N ARG A 27 -0.80 -7.07 5.07
CA ARG A 27 -0.75 -5.62 4.79
C ARG A 27 -0.96 -4.79 6.05
N SER A 28 -1.89 -5.18 6.91
CA SER A 28 -2.22 -4.43 8.13
C SER A 28 -1.15 -4.56 9.22
N THR A 29 -0.49 -5.71 9.33
CA THR A 29 0.55 -5.96 10.33
C THR A 29 1.94 -5.62 9.83
N ARG A 30 2.08 -5.23 8.55
CA ARG A 30 3.34 -4.75 8.01
C ARG A 30 3.65 -3.41 8.66
N THR A 31 4.52 -3.45 9.67
CA THR A 31 5.19 -2.24 10.14
C THR A 31 5.99 -1.68 8.98
N ILE A 32 5.64 -0.47 8.54
CA ILE A 32 6.51 0.30 7.68
C ILE A 32 7.65 0.75 8.59
N VAL A 33 8.77 0.03 8.52
CA VAL A 33 10.00 0.46 9.17
C VAL A 33 10.38 1.77 8.51
N HIS A 34 10.06 2.88 9.17
CA HIS A 34 10.50 4.20 8.75
C HIS A 34 11.74 4.52 9.58
N GLU A 35 12.92 4.41 8.97
CA GLU A 35 14.13 4.97 9.55
C GLU A 35 14.14 6.47 9.22
N GLY A 36 13.70 7.31 10.16
CA GLY A 36 13.77 8.77 10.02
C GLY A 36 12.50 9.50 10.43
N ASP A 37 12.19 9.54 11.72
CA ASP A 37 11.12 10.42 12.18
C ASP A 37 11.46 11.87 11.85
N LEU A 38 10.46 12.63 11.40
CA LEU A 38 10.60 14.07 11.20
C LEU A 38 10.77 14.74 12.57
N SER A 39 11.77 15.57 12.71
CA SER A 39 11.89 16.47 13.84
C SER A 39 10.70 17.42 13.90
N VAL A 40 10.41 17.93 15.11
CA VAL A 40 9.35 18.93 15.31
C VAL A 40 9.55 20.16 14.40
N GLN A 41 10.79 20.50 14.07
CA GLN A 41 11.11 21.62 13.22
C GLN A 41 10.76 21.35 11.75
N GLU A 42 11.14 20.18 11.22
CA GLU A 42 10.77 19.77 9.86
C GLU A 42 9.25 19.69 9.69
N VAL A 43 8.53 19.22 10.70
CA VAL A 43 7.05 19.21 10.67
C VAL A 43 6.49 20.64 10.62
N ARG A 44 7.08 21.59 11.35
CA ARG A 44 6.64 23.00 11.33
C ARG A 44 6.88 23.63 9.97
N GLU A 45 8.03 23.38 9.36
CA GLU A 45 8.36 23.88 8.01
C GLU A 45 7.41 23.32 6.96
N LEU A 46 7.13 22.02 7.01
CA LEU A 46 6.16 21.38 6.11
C LEU A 46 4.75 21.95 6.25
N ARG A 47 4.32 22.30 7.46
CA ARG A 47 3.02 22.94 7.68
C ARG A 47 2.97 24.39 7.21
N ALA A 48 4.09 25.10 7.25
CA ALA A 48 4.18 26.49 6.83
C ALA A 48 4.25 26.64 5.30
N GLU A 49 4.62 25.58 4.57
CA GLU A 49 4.66 25.62 3.11
C GLU A 49 3.26 25.82 2.50
N PRO A 50 3.13 26.66 1.46
CA PRO A 50 1.92 26.77 0.66
C PRO A 50 1.50 25.42 0.06
N PHE A 51 0.18 25.20 -0.03
CA PHE A 51 -0.39 23.95 -0.56
C PHE A 51 0.14 23.59 -1.96
N GLU A 52 0.25 24.57 -2.85
CA GLU A 52 0.77 24.35 -4.22
C GLU A 52 2.20 23.82 -4.22
N THR A 53 3.05 24.30 -3.32
CA THR A 53 4.43 23.82 -3.15
C THR A 53 4.46 22.38 -2.67
N GLN A 54 3.56 22.02 -1.75
CA GLN A 54 3.43 20.64 -1.28
C GLN A 54 2.99 19.70 -2.39
N VAL A 55 1.95 20.08 -3.16
CA VAL A 55 1.43 19.31 -4.30
C VAL A 55 2.51 19.11 -5.37
N MET A 56 3.26 20.17 -5.69
CA MET A 56 4.36 20.09 -6.65
C MET A 56 5.40 19.05 -6.23
N ARG A 57 5.89 19.09 -4.98
CA ARG A 57 6.88 18.11 -4.48
C ARG A 57 6.35 16.67 -4.56
N ILE A 58 5.09 16.45 -4.19
CA ILE A 58 4.46 15.12 -4.25
C ILE A 58 4.41 14.60 -5.69
N ASN A 59 4.05 15.46 -6.65
CA ASN A 59 3.98 15.09 -8.04
C ASN A 59 5.37 14.79 -8.63
N THR A 60 6.39 15.59 -8.29
CA THR A 60 7.78 15.32 -8.68
C THR A 60 8.25 13.97 -8.18
N TYR A 61 7.99 13.63 -6.91
CA TYR A 61 8.35 12.33 -6.35
C TYR A 61 7.65 11.17 -7.09
N ARG A 62 6.36 11.30 -7.38
CA ARG A 62 5.60 10.29 -8.14
C ARG A 62 6.19 10.06 -9.52
N GLU A 63 6.60 11.13 -10.20
CA GLU A 63 7.20 11.05 -11.52
C GLU A 63 8.56 10.37 -11.49
N GLN A 64 9.41 10.70 -10.51
CA GLN A 64 10.70 10.04 -10.30
C GLN A 64 10.56 8.54 -10.04
N VAL A 65 9.62 8.14 -9.18
CA VAL A 65 9.34 6.71 -8.92
C VAL A 65 8.83 6.01 -10.19
N SER A 66 7.96 6.67 -10.95
CA SER A 66 7.43 6.11 -12.21
C SER A 66 8.53 5.92 -13.25
N GLN A 67 9.45 6.87 -13.36
CA GLN A 67 10.61 6.79 -14.25
C GLN A 67 11.58 5.69 -13.82
N GLY A 68 11.88 5.57 -12.52
CA GLY A 68 12.75 4.51 -11.98
C GLY A 68 12.21 3.11 -12.24
N LEU A 69 10.90 2.92 -12.15
CA LEU A 69 10.23 1.65 -12.46
C LEU A 69 10.21 1.32 -13.96
N GLN A 70 10.30 2.31 -14.83
CA GLN A 70 10.38 2.08 -16.28
C GLN A 70 11.79 1.66 -16.73
N GLN A 71 12.81 1.87 -15.90
CA GLN A 71 14.21 1.57 -16.19
C GLN A 71 14.70 0.25 -15.54
N SER A 72 13.87 -0.41 -14.73
CA SER A 72 14.16 -1.70 -14.06
C SER A 72 13.50 -2.88 -14.76
#